data_AF-A0A3M1WU70-F1
#
_entry.id   AF-A0A3M1WU70-F1
#
_cell.length_a   1.000
_cell.length_b   1.000
_cell.length_c   1.000
_cell.angle_alpha   90.00
_cell.angle_beta   90.00
_cell.angle_gamma   90.00
#
_symmetry.space_group_name_H-M   'P 1'
#
loop_
_entity.id
_entity.type
_entity.pdbx_description
1 polymer ?
#
loop_
_entity_poly.entity_id
_entity_poly.type
_entity_poly.pdbx_seq_one_letter_code
_entity_poly.pdbx_strand_id
1 'polypeptide(L)' 'MAKHLYDLAVKTGEYTDRNTGEQKGRWLRIGAMFEHADGRRSIKLDALPVGLKDWDGWVSCFDVAGRPADKPSTDGVPF' A
#
# COMPACT_ATOMS: atom_id res chain seq x y z
N MET A 1 2.69 -19.23 11.18
CA MET A 1 3.06 -18.35 10.05
C MET A 1 2.10 -17.18 10.01
N ALA A 2 2.55 -16.00 9.57
CA ALA A 2 1.70 -14.83 9.40
C ALA A 2 1.25 -14.73 7.94
N LYS A 3 -0.05 -14.64 7.69
CA LYS A 3 -0.65 -14.49 6.36
C LYS A 3 -0.77 -13.01 6.01
N HIS A 4 -0.21 -12.59 4.89
CA HIS A 4 -0.38 -11.23 4.37
C HIS A 4 -1.80 -11.05 3.83
N LEU A 5 -2.57 -10.12 4.42
CA LEU A 5 -3.98 -9.88 4.05
C LEU A 5 -4.16 -8.59 3.25
N TYR A 6 -3.55 -7.49 3.70
CA TYR A 6 -3.78 -6.17 3.11
C TYR A 6 -2.47 -5.40 2.92
N ASP A 7 -2.38 -4.71 1.79
CA ASP A 7 -1.43 -3.63 1.57
C ASP A 7 -1.97 -2.33 2.16
N LEU A 8 -1.11 -1.59 2.86
CA LEU A 8 -1.45 -0.28 3.39
C LEU A 8 -0.87 0.80 2.49
N ALA A 9 -1.70 1.75 2.06
CA ALA A 9 -1.26 2.83 1.18
C ALA A 9 -1.95 4.16 1.47
N VAL A 10 -1.26 5.24 1.08
CA VAL A 10 -1.76 6.62 1.15
C VAL A 10 -1.72 7.26 -0.22
N LYS A 11 -2.69 8.14 -0.49
CA LYS A 11 -2.72 8.91 -1.74
C LYS A 11 -1.74 10.07 -1.59
N THR A 12 -0.75 10.15 -2.48
CA THR A 12 0.28 11.20 -2.45
C THR A 12 0.09 12.24 -3.55
N GLY A 13 -0.94 12.09 -4.38
CA GLY A 13 -1.27 12.99 -5.47
C GLY A 13 -2.11 12.30 -6.55
N GLU A 14 -2.06 12.85 -7.75
CA GLU A 14 -2.78 12.36 -8.93
C GLU A 14 -1.87 12.44 -10.16
N TYR A 15 -2.16 11.65 -11.18
CA TYR A 15 -1.48 11.71 -12.47
C TYR A 15 -2.44 11.39 -13.60
N THR A 16 -2.19 11.97 -14.77
CA THR A 16 -2.91 11.62 -16.00
C THR A 16 -2.28 10.39 -16.64
N ASP A 17 -3.08 9.36 -16.82
CA ASP A 17 -2.68 8.15 -17.52
C ASP A 17 -2.46 8.46 -19.01
N ARG A 18 -1.27 8.17 -19.53
CA ARG A 18 -0.88 8.55 -20.89
C ARG A 18 -1.64 7.80 -21.98
N ASN A 19 -2.19 6.62 -21.68
CA ASN A 19 -2.86 5.77 -22.66
C ASN A 19 -4.36 6.05 -22.72
N THR A 20 -4.95 6.40 -21.59
CA THR A 20 -6.41 6.59 -21.45
C THR A 20 -6.82 8.06 -21.29
N GLY A 21 -5.90 8.95 -20.90
CA GLY A 21 -6.19 10.35 -20.61
C GLY A 21 -6.90 10.57 -19.26
N GLU A 22 -7.19 9.51 -18.51
CA GLU A 22 -7.91 9.58 -17.24
C GLU A 22 -7.01 10.06 -16.10
N GLN A 23 -7.59 10.82 -15.16
CA GLN A 23 -6.92 11.16 -13.90
C GLN A 23 -6.97 9.96 -12.95
N LYS A 24 -5.80 9.52 -12.50
CA LYS A 24 -5.64 8.41 -11.54
C LYS A 24 -4.93 8.88 -10.28
N GLY A 25 -5.36 8.37 -9.14
CA GLY A 25 -4.68 8.59 -7.87
C GLY A 25 -3.28 7.99 -7.89
N ARG A 26 -2.29 8.76 -7.42
CA ARG A 26 -0.96 8.25 -7.11
C ARG A 26 -0.96 7.74 -5.69
N TRP A 27 -0.72 6.45 -5.52
CA TRP A 27 -0.72 5.77 -4.22
C TRP A 27 0.68 5.29 -3.87
N LEU A 28 1.08 5.53 -2.63
CA LEU A 28 2.33 5.03 -2.06
C LEU A 28 1.99 3.93 -1.04
N ARG A 29 2.57 2.74 -1.22
CA ARG A 29 2.52 1.68 -0.22
C ARG A 29 3.41 2.07 0.97
N ILE A 30 2.88 1.98 2.18
CA ILE A 30 3.59 2.34 3.42
C ILE A 30 3.71 1.18 4.41
N GLY A 31 3.08 0.04 4.11
CA GLY A 31 3.13 -1.13 4.98
C GLY A 31 2.20 -2.25 4.55
N ALA A 32 1.96 -3.17 5.48
CA ALA A 32 1.10 -4.33 5.29
C ALA A 32 0.45 -4.77 6.61
N MET A 33 -0.73 -5.40 6.49
CA MET A 33 -1.40 -6.09 7.59
C MET A 33 -1.27 -7.60 7.42
N PHE A 34 -0.87 -8.26 8.50
CA PHE A 34 -0.72 -9.71 8.58
C PHE A 34 -1.64 -10.29 9.64
N GLU A 35 -2.17 -11.49 9.38
CA GLU A 35 -2.92 -12.28 10.34
C GLU A 35 -2.10 -13.49 10.79
N HIS A 36 -1.97 -13.67 12.10
CA HIS A 36 -1.21 -14.76 12.70
C HIS A 36 -2.09 -15.99 12.91
N ALA A 37 -1.45 -17.12 13.23
CA ALA A 37 -2.16 -18.38 13.48
C ALA A 37 -3.14 -18.31 14.69
N ASP A 38 -2.90 -17.39 15.64
CA ASP A 38 -3.78 -17.15 16.79
C ASP A 38 -4.95 -16.19 16.46
N GLY A 39 -5.11 -15.81 15.19
CA GLY A 39 -6.14 -14.89 14.72
C GLY A 39 -5.84 -13.40 15.00
N ARG A 40 -4.72 -13.08 15.67
CA ARG A 40 -4.32 -11.69 15.88
C ARG A 40 -3.85 -11.06 14.58
N ARG A 41 -4.10 -9.75 14.45
CA ARG A 41 -3.62 -8.95 13.32
C ARG A 41 -2.53 -8.01 13.78
N SER A 42 -1.50 -7.89 12.95
CA SER A 42 -0.39 -6.96 13.17
C SER A 42 -0.15 -6.16 11.90
N ILE A 43 0.22 -4.90 12.07
CA ILE A 43 0.63 -4.04 10.98
C ILE A 43 2.14 -3.89 11.01
N LYS A 44 2.79 -4.07 9.86
CA LYS A 44 4.17 -3.66 9.64
C LYS A 44 4.15 -2.38 8.82
N LEU A 45 4.74 -1.31 9.35
CA LEU A 45 4.93 -0.06 8.64
C LEU A 45 6.38 -0.02 8.14
N ASP A 46 6.55 0.12 6.83
CA ASP A 46 7.84 0.28 6.17
C ASP A 46 8.20 1.78 6.05
N ALA A 47 7.19 2.65 6.00
CA ALA A 47 7.34 4.11 5.95
C ALA A 47 6.22 4.81 6.72
N LEU A 48 6.49 6.03 7.22
CA LEU A 48 5.49 6.90 7.83
C LEU A 48 5.25 8.13 6.93
N PRO A 49 3.99 8.48 6.59
CA PRO A 49 3.68 9.63 5.70
C PRO A 49 3.77 11.01 6.38
N VAL A 50 4.74 11.20 7.29
CA VAL A 50 4.88 12.45 8.04
C VAL A 50 5.19 13.62 7.10
N GLY A 51 4.50 14.74 7.29
CA GLY A 51 4.74 15.98 6.53
C GLY A 51 4.13 16.03 5.12
N LEU A 52 3.29 15.05 4.74
CA LEU A 52 2.47 15.19 3.54
C LEU A 52 1.42 16.29 3.76
N LYS A 53 1.43 17.31 2.89
CA LYS A 53 0.61 18.54 3.01
C LYS A 53 -0.88 18.27 3.23
N ASP A 54 -1.42 17.23 2.59
CA ASP A 54 -2.85 16.94 2.57
C ASP A 54 -3.19 15.57 3.20
N TRP A 55 -2.30 15.03 4.05
CA TRP A 55 -2.57 13.77 4.76
C TRP A 55 -3.25 14.03 6.10
N ASP A 56 -4.41 13.39 6.29
CA ASP A 56 -5.29 13.52 7.45
C ASP A 56 -5.13 12.38 8.48
N GLY A 57 -4.10 11.55 8.31
CA GLY A 57 -3.80 10.41 9.18
C GLY A 57 -4.45 9.10 8.74
N TRP A 58 -5.32 9.11 7.71
CA TRP A 58 -5.96 7.89 7.23
C TRP A 58 -5.08 7.09 6.29
N VAL A 59 -5.22 5.77 6.37
CA VAL A 59 -4.49 4.80 5.54
C VAL A 59 -5.51 3.87 4.90
N SER A 60 -5.39 3.67 3.59
CA SER A 60 -6.24 2.74 2.85
C SER A 60 -5.67 1.33 2.88
N CYS A 61 -6.54 0.35 3.11
CA CYS A 61 -6.20 -1.09 3.09
C CYS A 61 -6.68 -1.71 1.77
N PHE A 62 -5.78 -2.34 1.03
CA PHE A 62 -6.07 -3.01 -0.24
C PHE A 62 -5.87 -4.51 -0.10
N ASP A 63 -6.87 -5.31 -0.44
CA ASP A 63 -6.81 -6.77 -0.32
C ASP A 63 -5.77 -7.36 -1.28
N VAL A 64 -4.88 -8.18 -0.73
CA VAL A 64 -3.84 -8.87 -1.51
C VAL A 64 -4.44 -9.95 -2.42
N ALA A 65 -5.52 -10.63 -1.98
CA ALA A 65 -6.16 -11.70 -2.74
C ALA A 65 -6.90 -11.16 -4.00
N GLY A 66 -7.28 -9.88 -4.01
CA GLY A 66 -7.92 -9.22 -5.13
C GLY A 66 -6.95 -8.62 -6.16
N ARG A 67 -5.64 -8.66 -5.91
CA ARG A 67 -4.65 -8.09 -6.82
C ARG A 67 -4.35 -9.09 -7.95
N PRO A 68 -4.40 -8.68 -9.23
CA PRO A 68 -3.86 -9.52 -10.30
C PRO A 68 -2.38 -9.81 -9.99
N ALA A 69 -1.97 -11.07 -10.14
CA ALA A 69 -0.69 -11.63 -9.66
C ALA A 69 0.59 -11.02 -10.26
N ASP A 70 0.49 -9.92 -10.99
CA ASP A 70 1.60 -9.26 -11.66
C ASP A 70 1.85 -7.87 -11.07
N LYS A 71 2.70 -7.85 -10.04
CA LYS A 71 3.72 -6.84 -9.80
C LYS A 71 4.58 -7.36 -8.64
N PRO A 72 5.85 -7.76 -8.88
CA PRO A 72 6.74 -8.17 -7.80
C PRO A 72 6.84 -7.03 -6.78
N SER A 73 6.73 -7.34 -5.49
CA SER A 73 7.01 -6.35 -4.45
C SER A 73 8.45 -5.88 -4.65
N THR A 74 8.66 -4.57 -4.59
CA THR A 74 9.97 -3.93 -4.73
C THR A 74 10.78 -4.09 -3.42
N ASP A 75 10.73 -5.26 -2.78
CA ASP A 75 11.45 -5.55 -1.53
C ASP A 75 12.89 -6.01 -1.78
N GLY A 76 13.52 -5.52 -2.86
CA GLY A 76 14.83 -6.02 -3.30
C GLY A 76 15.73 -5.03 -4.05
N VAL A 77 15.45 -3.72 -3.98
CA VAL A 77 16.38 -2.73 -4.56
C VAL A 77 17.26 -2.18 -3.42
N PRO A 78 18.54 -2.56 -3.33
CA PRO A 78 19.48 -1.87 -2.45
C PRO A 78 19.66 -0.43 -2.95
N PHE A 79 19.75 0.50 -2.00
CA PHE A 79 20.07 1.91 -2.24
C PHE A 79 21.38 2.09 -3.02
#